data_AF-A0A451B682-F1
#
_entry.id   AF-A0A451B682-F1
#
_cell.length_a   1.000
_cell.length_b   1.000
_cell.length_c   1.000
_cell.angle_alpha   90.00
_cell.angle_beta   90.00
_cell.angle_gamma   90.00
#
_symmetry.space_group_name_H-M   'P 1'
#
loop_
_entity.id
_entity.type
_entity.pdbx_description
1 polymer ?
#
loop_
_entity_poly.entity_id
_entity_poly.type
_entity_poly.pdbx_seq_one_letter_code
_entity_poly.pdbx_strand_id
1 'polypeptide(L)'
;MIAYYDGIATQYQKIYDRPVKHINVYTYLSLISNVAGQSILDLGCGAGYYTRMFKPSAKYVLGVDISEKMIEIARQEEAREPLGIEYLVGDVLELGEMGSHFDLVVASFLLHYAQTEEQLLEMCRNIYANLTIMLRVSSPQQMKNVPA
;
A
#
# COMPACT_ATOMS: atom_id res chain seq x y z
N MET A 1 8.61 12.54 -9.20
CA MET A 1 8.31 13.31 -7.96
C MET A 1 9.60 13.49 -7.16
N ILE A 2 9.70 14.50 -6.27
CA ILE A 2 10.91 14.69 -5.45
C ILE A 2 10.89 13.72 -4.27
N ALA A 3 11.97 12.96 -4.06
CA ALA A 3 12.16 12.08 -2.92
C ALA A 3 12.50 12.85 -1.63
N TYR A 4 11.59 13.71 -1.16
CA TYR A 4 11.77 14.55 0.04
C TYR A 4 12.19 13.74 1.28
N TYR A 5 11.69 12.51 1.40
CA TYR A 5 11.94 11.64 2.53
C TYR A 5 13.37 11.10 2.64
N ASP A 6 14.18 11.18 1.57
CA ASP A 6 15.59 10.80 1.65
C ASP A 6 16.36 11.64 2.69
N GLY A 7 15.98 12.91 2.86
CA GLY A 7 16.61 13.81 3.83
C GLY A 7 16.14 13.62 5.28
N ILE A 8 15.04 12.88 5.52
CA ILE A 8 14.43 12.78 6.85
C ILE A 8 14.06 11.36 7.30
N ALA A 9 14.39 10.32 6.52
CA ALA A 9 13.93 8.95 6.74
C ALA A 9 14.13 8.45 8.18
N THR A 10 15.35 8.58 8.72
CA THR A 10 15.68 8.17 10.10
C THR A 10 14.86 8.93 11.16
N GLN A 11 14.60 10.22 10.93
CA GLN A 11 13.82 11.03 11.87
C GLN A 11 12.32 10.70 11.77
N TYR A 12 11.82 10.43 10.57
CA TYR A 12 10.43 10.10 10.32
C TYR A 12 10.03 8.79 11.02
N GLN A 13 10.91 7.78 11.05
CA GLN A 13 10.62 6.52 11.75
C GLN A 13 10.24 6.71 13.22
N LYS A 14 10.81 7.72 13.89
CA LYS A 14 10.50 8.03 15.30
C LYS A 14 9.05 8.45 15.52
N ILE A 15 8.30 8.79 14.47
CA ILE A 15 6.85 9.01 14.57
C ILE A 15 6.15 7.73 15.07
N TYR A 16 6.65 6.57 14.68
CA TYR A 16 6.14 5.27 15.14
C TYR A 16 6.58 4.92 16.57
N ASP A 17 7.28 5.79 17.29
CA ASP A 17 7.46 5.68 18.74
C ASP A 17 6.44 6.52 19.53
N ARG A 18 5.71 7.41 18.84
CA ARG A 18 4.78 8.34 19.48
C ARG A 18 3.40 7.70 19.68
N PRO A 19 2.65 8.08 20.73
CA PRO A 19 1.31 7.54 21.00
C PRO A 19 0.30 7.74 19.86
N VAL A 20 0.46 8.79 19.04
CA VAL A 20 -0.41 9.08 17.88
C VAL A 20 -0.49 7.90 16.90
N LYS A 21 0.55 7.06 16.85
CA LYS A 21 0.55 5.84 16.02
C LYS A 21 -0.62 4.92 16.34
N HIS A 22 -1.05 4.82 17.60
CA HIS A 22 -2.11 3.90 18.01
C HIS A 22 -3.45 4.30 17.41
N ILE A 23 -3.71 5.62 17.32
CA ILE A 23 -4.92 6.15 16.70
C ILE A 23 -4.88 5.87 15.20
N ASN A 24 -3.78 6.19 14.53
CA ASN A 24 -3.65 5.99 13.08
C ASN A 24 -3.74 4.51 12.69
N VAL A 25 -3.06 3.62 13.43
CA VAL A 25 -3.12 2.17 13.21
C VAL A 25 -4.54 1.65 13.38
N TYR A 26 -5.22 2.03 14.47
CA TYR A 26 -6.59 1.57 14.72
C TYR A 26 -7.53 2.00 13.61
N THR A 27 -7.54 3.28 13.24
CA THR A 27 -8.38 3.79 12.16
C THR A 27 -8.06 3.11 10.83
N TYR A 28 -6.78 3.00 10.50
CA TYR A 28 -6.35 2.46 9.23
C TYR A 28 -6.70 0.97 9.07
N LEU A 29 -6.41 0.15 10.07
CA LEU A 29 -6.74 -1.28 10.04
C LEU A 29 -8.26 -1.52 10.13
N SER A 30 -9.03 -0.64 10.77
CA SER A 30 -10.50 -0.75 10.80
C SER A 30 -11.13 -0.50 9.43
N LEU A 31 -10.50 0.34 8.59
CA LEU A 31 -10.98 0.62 7.23
C LEU A 31 -10.59 -0.49 6.25
N ILE A 32 -9.41 -1.09 6.43
CA ILE A 32 -8.93 -2.23 5.63
C ILE A 32 -9.52 -3.51 6.22
N SER A 33 -10.82 -3.68 6.00
CA SER A 33 -11.69 -4.66 6.69
C SER A 33 -11.31 -6.13 6.50
N ASN A 34 -10.51 -6.50 5.50
CA ASN A 34 -9.94 -7.84 5.38
C ASN A 34 -8.72 -7.85 4.45
N VAL A 35 -7.59 -8.37 4.94
CA VAL A 35 -6.35 -8.60 4.17
C VAL A 35 -6.00 -10.09 4.03
N ALA A 36 -6.79 -10.98 4.65
CA ALA A 36 -6.48 -12.39 4.73
C ALA A 36 -6.44 -13.04 3.33
N GLY A 37 -5.31 -13.66 3.00
CA GLY A 37 -5.11 -14.36 1.72
C GLY A 37 -4.96 -13.45 0.49
N GLN A 38 -5.00 -12.13 0.65
CA GLN A 38 -4.89 -11.18 -0.46
C GLN A 38 -3.45 -10.96 -0.90
N SER A 39 -3.27 -10.66 -2.18
CA SER A 39 -2.07 -10.01 -2.72
C SER A 39 -2.22 -8.48 -2.59
N ILE A 40 -1.28 -7.82 -1.92
CA ILE A 40 -1.38 -6.40 -1.57
C ILE A 40 -0.24 -5.59 -2.17
N LEU A 41 -0.57 -4.43 -2.74
CA LEU A 41 0.38 -3.40 -3.14
C LEU A 41 0.26 -2.20 -2.21
N ASP A 42 1.34 -1.83 -1.54
CA ASP A 42 1.41 -0.67 -0.64
C ASP A 42 2.23 0.45 -1.30
N LEU A 43 1.54 1.46 -1.84
CA LEU A 43 2.13 2.59 -2.54
C LEU A 43 2.43 3.72 -1.54
N GLY A 44 3.65 4.22 -1.56
CA GLY A 44 4.15 5.12 -0.52
C GLY A 44 4.38 4.38 0.81
N CYS A 45 4.89 3.15 0.74
CA CYS A 45 5.03 2.26 1.90
C CYS A 45 6.01 2.79 2.97
N GLY A 46 6.84 3.78 2.64
CA GLY A 46 7.89 4.31 3.51
C GLY A 46 8.82 3.21 4.01
N ALA A 47 9.13 3.24 5.30
CA ALA A 47 9.95 2.22 5.95
C ALA A 47 9.18 0.90 6.25
N GLY A 48 8.01 0.71 5.65
CA GLY A 48 7.27 -0.56 5.71
C GLY A 48 6.39 -0.76 6.95
N TYR A 49 6.14 0.27 7.77
CA TYR A 49 5.44 0.11 9.06
C TYR A 49 4.06 -0.54 8.93
N TYR A 50 3.21 -0.03 8.04
CA TYR A 50 1.89 -0.64 7.79
C TYR A 50 1.99 -1.90 6.95
N THR A 51 2.89 -1.92 5.97
CA THR A 51 3.19 -3.08 5.11
C THR A 51 3.43 -4.34 5.94
N ARG A 52 4.22 -4.22 7.01
CA ARG A 52 4.53 -5.30 7.95
C ARG A 52 3.34 -5.76 8.77
N MET A 53 2.34 -4.90 9.01
CA MET A 53 1.11 -5.27 9.71
C MET A 53 0.17 -6.12 8.85
N PHE A 54 0.21 -5.96 7.53
CA PHE A 54 -0.62 -6.76 6.62
C PHE A 54 -0.08 -8.18 6.43
N LYS A 55 1.25 -8.31 6.37
CA LYS A 55 1.91 -9.54 5.93
C LYS A 55 1.53 -10.82 6.70
N PRO A 56 1.28 -10.80 8.02
CA PRO A 56 0.88 -12.01 8.77
C PRO A 56 -0.39 -12.68 8.23
N SER A 57 -1.31 -11.90 7.66
CA SER A 57 -2.57 -12.40 7.10
C SER A 57 -2.59 -12.41 5.58
N ALA A 58 -1.80 -11.54 4.93
CA ALA A 58 -1.74 -11.42 3.48
C ALA A 58 -0.91 -12.53 2.82
N LYS A 59 -1.34 -12.97 1.63
CA LYS A 59 -0.63 -13.97 0.83
C LYS A 59 0.69 -13.40 0.31
N TYR A 60 0.62 -12.22 -0.30
CA TYR A 60 1.76 -11.52 -0.90
C TYR A 60 1.65 -10.02 -0.60
N VAL A 61 2.79 -9.36 -0.38
CA VAL A 61 2.83 -7.92 -0.14
C VAL A 61 4.05 -7.33 -0.86
N LEU A 62 3.79 -6.35 -1.72
CA LEU A 62 4.82 -5.50 -2.35
C LEU A 62 4.68 -4.08 -1.82
N GLY A 63 5.73 -3.55 -1.20
CA GLY A 63 5.84 -2.14 -0.84
C GLY A 63 6.61 -1.36 -1.90
N VAL A 64 6.06 -0.21 -2.34
CA VAL A 64 6.73 0.72 -3.25
C VAL A 64 6.83 2.08 -2.59
N ASP A 65 8.00 2.70 -2.65
CA ASP A 65 8.20 4.09 -2.24
C ASP A 65 9.23 4.76 -3.14
N ILE A 66 9.09 6.07 -3.37
CA ILE A 66 10.04 6.83 -4.19
C ILE A 66 11.37 7.08 -3.47
N SER A 67 11.36 7.04 -2.13
CA SER A 67 12.55 7.28 -1.32
C SER A 67 13.43 6.04 -1.22
N GLU A 68 14.63 6.12 -1.80
CA GLU A 68 15.64 5.06 -1.66
C GLU A 68 15.97 4.80 -0.19
N LYS A 69 16.02 5.86 0.63
CA LYS A 69 16.32 5.71 2.07
C LYS A 69 15.21 5.03 2.84
N MET A 70 13.95 5.28 2.52
CA MET A 70 12.85 4.56 3.14
C MET A 70 12.89 3.07 2.81
N ILE A 71 13.11 2.74 1.54
CA ILE A 71 13.21 1.35 1.09
C ILE A 71 14.45 0.65 1.65
N GLU A 72 15.58 1.35 1.78
CA GLU A 72 16.77 0.84 2.46
C GLU A 72 16.44 0.40 3.89
N ILE A 73 15.73 1.24 4.65
CA ILE A 73 15.35 0.89 6.03
C ILE A 73 14.32 -0.23 6.05
N ALA A 74 13.32 -0.23 5.16
CA ALA A 74 12.33 -1.29 5.07
C ALA A 74 12.98 -2.67 4.82
N ARG A 75 13.97 -2.72 3.92
CA ARG A 75 14.75 -3.92 3.63
C ARG A 75 15.64 -4.34 4.80
N GLN A 76 16.21 -3.40 5.56
CA GLN A 76 16.97 -3.70 6.77
C GLN A 76 16.07 -4.33 7.86
N GLU A 77 14.86 -3.79 8.04
CA GLU A 77 13.86 -4.33 8.96
C GLU A 77 13.41 -5.74 8.54
N GLU A 78 13.20 -5.95 7.23
CA GLU A 78 12.89 -7.26 6.67
C GLU A 78 14.04 -8.26 6.83
N ALA A 79 15.30 -7.83 6.70
CA ALA A 79 16.45 -8.68 6.96
C ALA A 79 16.58 -9.05 8.45
N ARG A 80 16.18 -8.14 9.36
CA ARG A 80 16.23 -8.34 10.81
C ARG A 80 15.12 -9.27 11.30
N GLU A 81 13.92 -9.11 10.79
CA GLU A 81 12.75 -9.90 11.14
C GLU A 81 11.99 -10.25 9.85
N PRO A 82 12.35 -11.36 9.18
CA PRO A 82 11.79 -11.71 7.89
C PRO A 82 10.31 -12.09 7.98
N LEU A 83 9.49 -11.44 7.16
CA LEU A 83 8.08 -11.75 6.96
C LEU A 83 7.78 -12.21 5.52
N GLY A 84 8.74 -12.11 4.60
CA GLY A 84 8.60 -12.38 3.17
C GLY A 84 7.96 -11.22 2.41
N ILE A 85 8.30 -9.97 2.77
CA ILE A 85 7.80 -8.75 2.10
C ILE A 85 8.81 -8.31 1.03
N GLU A 86 8.31 -7.95 -0.14
CA GLU A 86 9.12 -7.35 -1.19
C GLU A 86 9.03 -5.82 -1.14
N TYR A 87 10.15 -5.15 -1.37
CA TYR A 87 10.24 -3.69 -1.36
C TYR A 87 10.95 -3.17 -2.60
N LEU A 88 10.36 -2.18 -3.28
CA LEU A 88 10.86 -1.59 -4.51
C LEU A 88 10.93 -0.06 -4.40
N VAL A 89 12.00 0.52 -4.94
CA VAL A 89 12.08 1.96 -5.17
C VAL A 89 11.34 2.28 -6.45
N GLY A 90 10.32 3.16 -6.39
CA GLY A 90 9.54 3.54 -7.55
C GLY A 90 8.69 4.78 -7.34
N ASP A 91 8.54 5.58 -8.39
CA ASP A 91 7.58 6.69 -8.41
C ASP A 91 6.20 6.17 -8.80
N VAL A 92 5.20 6.43 -7.96
CA VAL A 92 3.80 6.07 -8.25
C VAL A 92 3.29 6.72 -9.56
N LEU A 93 3.83 7.86 -9.96
CA LEU A 93 3.44 8.53 -11.22
C LEU A 93 3.96 7.80 -12.46
N GLU A 94 5.03 7.01 -12.32
CA GLU A 94 5.70 6.31 -13.42
C GLU A 94 5.59 4.78 -13.27
N LEU A 95 4.77 4.31 -12.32
CA LEU A 95 4.72 2.91 -11.89
C LEU A 95 4.24 1.97 -13.00
N GLY A 96 3.26 2.41 -13.80
CA GLY A 96 2.59 1.57 -14.79
C GLY A 96 1.98 0.30 -14.17
N GLU A 97 1.86 -0.76 -14.98
CA GLU A 97 1.40 -2.08 -14.52
C GLU A 97 2.58 -2.91 -13.98
N MET A 98 2.46 -3.39 -12.74
CA MET A 98 3.51 -4.14 -12.04
C MET A 98 3.49 -5.65 -12.35
N GLY A 99 2.76 -6.08 -13.38
CA GLY A 99 2.66 -7.48 -13.83
C GLY A 99 1.98 -8.45 -12.84
N SER A 100 1.59 -7.97 -11.66
CA SER A 100 0.98 -8.73 -10.58
C SER A 100 -0.37 -8.09 -10.28
N HIS A 101 -1.48 -8.80 -10.49
CA HIS A 101 -2.80 -8.25 -10.16
C HIS A 101 -3.00 -8.35 -8.63
N PHE A 102 -3.15 -7.20 -7.97
CA PHE A 102 -3.29 -7.10 -6.52
C PHE A 102 -4.76 -7.07 -6.14
N ASP A 103 -5.17 -7.89 -5.17
CA ASP A 103 -6.54 -7.87 -4.64
C ASP A 103 -6.84 -6.58 -3.86
N LEU A 104 -5.78 -5.93 -3.36
CA LEU A 104 -5.85 -4.67 -2.64
C LEU A 104 -4.64 -3.80 -2.98
N VAL A 105 -4.90 -2.54 -3.31
CA VAL A 105 -3.88 -1.48 -3.41
C VAL A 105 -4.17 -0.45 -2.33
N VAL A 106 -3.18 -0.14 -1.52
CA VAL A 106 -3.26 0.90 -0.48
C VAL A 106 -2.29 2.04 -0.77
N ALA A 107 -2.66 3.25 -0.36
CA ALA A 107 -1.92 4.49 -0.64
C ALA A 107 -1.91 5.40 0.60
N SER A 108 -1.45 4.85 1.72
CA SER A 108 -1.47 5.52 3.02
C SER A 108 -0.55 6.73 3.03
N PHE A 109 -1.09 7.91 3.31
CA PHE A 109 -0.31 9.15 3.33
C PHE A 109 0.47 9.38 2.01
N LEU A 110 -0.10 8.99 0.87
CA LEU A 110 0.53 9.19 -0.45
C LEU A 110 -0.11 10.32 -1.26
N LEU A 111 -1.43 10.26 -1.47
CA LEU A 111 -2.11 11.07 -2.49
C LEU A 111 -1.97 12.59 -2.30
N HIS A 112 -1.74 13.04 -1.06
CA HIS A 112 -1.55 14.45 -0.74
C HIS A 112 -0.20 15.02 -1.22
N TYR A 113 0.70 14.18 -1.74
CA TYR A 113 1.96 14.63 -2.36
C TYR A 113 1.80 15.09 -3.81
N ALA A 114 0.65 14.83 -4.45
CA ALA A 114 0.35 15.36 -5.76
C ALA A 114 0.40 16.90 -5.75
N GLN A 115 1.15 17.49 -6.68
CA GLN A 115 1.32 18.94 -6.82
C GLN A 115 0.29 19.56 -7.77
N THR A 116 -0.36 18.74 -8.59
CA THR A 116 -1.42 19.16 -9.52
C THR A 116 -2.55 18.15 -9.54
N GLU A 117 -3.71 18.56 -10.05
CA GLU A 117 -4.86 17.66 -10.24
C GLU A 117 -4.51 16.52 -11.20
N GLU A 118 -3.75 16.79 -12.26
CA GLU A 118 -3.31 15.78 -13.22
C GLU A 118 -2.45 14.70 -12.56
N GLN A 119 -1.55 15.10 -11.65
CA GLN A 119 -0.74 14.14 -10.88
C GLN A 119 -1.62 13.29 -9.95
N LEU A 120 -2.59 13.90 -9.27
CA LEU A 120 -3.52 13.16 -8.41
C LEU A 120 -4.32 12.13 -9.22
N LEU A 121 -4.84 12.54 -10.38
CA LEU A 121 -5.56 11.66 -11.28
C LEU A 121 -4.67 10.53 -11.81
N GLU A 122 -3.40 10.82 -12.10
CA GLU A 122 -2.43 9.80 -12.53
C GLU A 122 -2.13 8.79 -11.43
N MET A 123 -1.95 9.24 -10.18
CA MET A 123 -1.81 8.32 -9.04
C MET A 123 -3.03 7.41 -8.90
N CYS A 124 -4.25 7.96 -9.02
CA CYS A 124 -5.48 7.18 -8.98
C CYS A 124 -5.57 6.18 -10.14
N ARG A 125 -5.13 6.55 -11.34
CA ARG A 125 -5.06 5.64 -12.50
C ARG A 125 -4.09 4.50 -12.24
N ASN A 126 -2.89 4.76 -11.72
CA ASN A 126 -1.90 3.72 -11.42
C ASN A 126 -2.34 2.81 -10.27
N ILE A 127 -3.04 3.35 -9.25
CA ILE A 127 -3.71 2.53 -8.23
C ILE A 127 -4.71 1.58 -8.90
N TYR A 128 -5.59 2.10 -9.76
CA TYR A 128 -6.63 1.31 -10.41
C TYR A 128 -6.06 0.26 -11.38
N ALA A 129 -5.03 0.61 -12.16
CA ALA A 129 -4.39 -0.29 -13.12
C ALA A 129 -3.77 -1.54 -12.45
N ASN A 130 -3.37 -1.43 -11.18
CA ASN A 130 -2.76 -2.53 -10.44
C ASN A 130 -3.77 -3.34 -9.59
N LEU A 131 -5.04 -2.94 -9.54
CA LEU A 131 -6.10 -3.71 -8.88
C LEU A 131 -6.56 -4.87 -9.76
N THR A 132 -6.73 -6.06 -9.16
CA THR A 132 -7.41 -7.19 -9.79
C THR A 132 -8.85 -6.80 -10.09
N ILE A 133 -9.17 -6.57 -11.36
CA ILE A 133 -10.56 -6.41 -11.81
C ILE A 133 -11.18 -7.80 -11.91
N MET A 134 -11.71 -8.31 -10.80
CA MET A 134 -12.70 -9.38 -10.89
C MET A 134 -13.94 -8.80 -11.57
N LEU A 135 -14.09 -9.02 -12.89
CA LEU A 135 -15.41 -9.05 -13.51
C LEU A 135 -16.20 -10.17 -12.83
N ARG A 136 -16.83 -9.89 -11.69
CA ARG A 136 -17.90 -10.73 -11.15
C ARG A 136 -19.06 -10.63 -12.12
N VAL A 137 -19.02 -11.44 -13.17
CA VAL A 137 -20.24 -11.84 -13.86
C VAL A 137 -20.99 -12.70 -12.86
N SER A 138 -21.74 -12.06 -11.96
CA SER A 138 -22.81 -12.74 -11.25
C SER A 138 -23.74 -13.26 -12.34
N SER A 139 -23.84 -14.58 -12.49
CA SER A 139 -24.89 -15.14 -13.31
C SER A 139 -26.24 -14.58 -12.81
N PRO A 140 -27.22 -14.31 -13.69
CA PRO A 140 -28.52 -13.74 -13.30
C PRO A 140 -29.34 -14.57 -12.29
N GLN A 141 -28.84 -15.70 -11.82
CA GLN A 141 -29.55 -16.65 -10.97
C GLN A 141 -29.52 -16.30 -9.47
N GLN A 142 -28.64 -15.41 -9.01
CA GLN A 142 -28.57 -15.06 -7.58
C GLN A 142 -29.50 -13.92 -7.12
N MET A 143 -30.22 -13.23 -8.02
CA MET A 143 -31.23 -12.22 -7.64
C MET A 143 -32.62 -12.79 -7.29
N LYS A 144 -32.84 -14.11 -7.39
CA LYS A 144 -34.17 -14.71 -7.14
C LYS A 144 -34.46 -15.07 -5.68
N ASN A 145 -33.51 -14.86 -4.76
CA ASN A 145 -33.63 -15.31 -3.36
C ASN A 145 -33.62 -14.16 -2.34
N VAL A 146 -33.97 -12.93 -2.73
CA VAL A 146 -34.33 -11.89 -1.76
C VAL A 146 -35.83 -12.05 -1.47
N PRO A 147 -36.24 -12.35 -0.23
CA PRO A 147 -37.66 -12.40 0.12
C PRO A 147 -38.32 -11.02 -0.10
N ALA A 148 -39.57 -11.06 -0.57
CA ALA A 148 -40.37 -9.92 -1.02
C ALA A 148 -40.55 -8.81 0.04
#